data_AF-A0A7W4C1Y9-F1
#
_entry.id   AF-A0A7W4C1Y9-F1
#
_cell.length_a   1.000
_cell.length_b   1.000
_cell.length_c   1.000
_cell.angle_alpha   90.00
_cell.angle_beta   90.00
_cell.angle_gamma   90.00
#
_symmetry.space_group_name_H-M   'P 1'
#
loop_
_entity.id
_entity.type
_entity.pdbx_description
1 polymer ?
#
loop_
_entity_poly.entity_id
_entity_poly.type
_entity_poly.pdbx_seq_one_letter_code
_entity_poly.pdbx_strand_id
1 'polypeptide(L)'
;MNLPASYYIDQETMLGIEKFCKQEERSVLLARVIHKIMMSIFSKQTLASLDKKFLENGFSVKLQIEQISHIAVRELLGRDVVNALDDQLLSDAWKKLYSAGVCPTNIQTSH
;
A
#
# COMPACT_ATOMS: atom_id res chain seq x y z
N MET A 1 -10.07 -11.18 47.62
CA MET A 1 -9.93 -10.22 46.50
C MET A 1 -9.43 -11.02 45.30
N ASN A 2 -10.31 -11.36 44.37
CA ASN A 2 -9.91 -12.02 43.13
C ASN A 2 -9.35 -10.94 42.20
N LEU A 3 -8.05 -11.01 41.90
CA LEU A 3 -7.44 -10.22 40.83
C LEU A 3 -8.13 -10.63 39.50
N PRO A 4 -8.45 -9.67 38.61
CA PRO A 4 -9.01 -10.00 37.31
C PRO A 4 -7.99 -10.85 36.53
N ALA A 5 -8.47 -11.91 35.88
CA ALA A 5 -7.68 -12.74 35.00
C ALA A 5 -6.91 -11.82 34.04
N SER A 6 -5.58 -11.87 34.13
CA SER A 6 -4.68 -11.24 33.18
C SER A 6 -5.15 -11.62 31.78
N TYR A 7 -5.48 -10.64 30.94
CA TYR A 7 -5.77 -10.84 29.53
C TYR A 7 -4.48 -11.31 28.84
N TYR A 8 -4.16 -12.60 28.97
CA TYR A 8 -3.14 -13.23 28.17
C TYR A 8 -3.70 -13.42 26.77
N ILE A 9 -3.13 -12.70 25.80
CA ILE A 9 -3.34 -12.97 24.39
C ILE A 9 -2.73 -14.36 24.12
N ASP A 10 -3.52 -15.28 23.61
CA ASP A 10 -3.03 -16.62 23.29
C ASP A 10 -2.01 -16.58 22.15
N GLN A 11 -1.20 -17.64 22.04
CA GLN A 11 -0.09 -17.69 21.10
C GLN A 11 -0.56 -17.64 19.63
N GLU A 12 -1.75 -18.18 19.32
CA GLU A 12 -2.31 -18.16 17.98
C GLU A 12 -2.70 -16.72 17.59
N THR A 13 -3.36 -16.01 18.51
CA THR A 13 -3.69 -14.59 18.33
C THR A 13 -2.43 -13.73 18.16
N MET A 14 -1.38 -13.97 18.96
CA MET A 14 -0.10 -13.25 18.81
C MET A 14 0.53 -13.47 17.43
N LEU A 15 0.58 -14.71 16.94
CA LEU A 15 1.10 -15.02 15.61
C LEU A 15 0.27 -14.37 14.49
N GLY A 16 -1.05 -14.32 14.67
CA GLY A 16 -1.96 -13.60 13.78
C GLY A 16 -1.65 -12.11 13.71
N ILE A 17 -1.43 -11.47 14.85
CA ILE A 17 -1.06 -10.05 14.94
C ILE A 17 0.29 -9.81 14.26
N GLU A 18 1.30 -10.61 14.54
CA GLU A 18 2.63 -10.46 13.93
C GLU A 18 2.57 -10.58 12.41
N LYS A 19 1.81 -11.55 11.89
CA LYS A 19 1.61 -11.75 10.46
C LYS A 19 0.92 -10.54 9.84
N PHE A 20 -0.11 -10.02 10.49
CA PHE A 20 -0.82 -8.82 10.06
C PHE A 20 0.12 -7.61 10.03
N CYS A 21 0.89 -7.35 11.09
CA CYS A 21 1.84 -6.23 11.15
C CYS A 21 2.89 -6.31 10.03
N LYS A 22 3.46 -7.49 9.78
CA LYS A 22 4.42 -7.71 8.69
C LYS A 22 3.80 -7.46 7.32
N GLN A 23 2.55 -7.88 7.10
CA GLN A 23 1.83 -7.65 5.85
C GLN A 23 1.53 -6.16 5.64
N GLU A 24 1.08 -5.49 6.70
CA GLU A 24 0.78 -4.05 6.70
C GLU A 24 2.04 -3.24 6.36
N GLU A 25 3.17 -3.52 7.02
CA GLU A 25 4.45 -2.87 6.74
C GLU A 25 4.88 -3.06 5.27
N ARG A 26 4.79 -4.30 4.76
CA ARG A 26 5.12 -4.60 3.36
C ARG A 26 4.25 -3.81 2.39
N SER A 27 2.95 -3.71 2.65
CA SER A 27 2.04 -2.97 1.77
C SER A 27 2.35 -1.46 1.76
N VAL A 28 2.77 -0.88 2.90
CA VAL A 28 3.20 0.52 2.99
C VAL A 28 4.50 0.74 2.21
N LEU A 29 5.48 -0.15 2.35
CA LEU A 29 6.73 -0.07 1.59
C LEU A 29 6.48 -0.20 0.08
N LEU A 30 5.61 -1.14 -0.32
CA LEU A 30 5.26 -1.32 -1.71
C LEU A 30 4.52 -0.11 -2.28
N ALA A 31 3.60 0.50 -1.52
CA ALA A 31 2.92 1.73 -1.89
C ALA A 31 3.92 2.87 -2.17
N ARG A 32 4.96 3.01 -1.34
CA ARG A 32 6.02 4.02 -1.55
C ARG A 32 6.82 3.78 -2.83
N VAL A 33 7.16 2.53 -3.11
CA VAL A 33 7.88 2.16 -4.34
C VAL A 33 7.01 2.45 -5.57
N ILE A 34 5.73 2.05 -5.55
CA ILE A 34 4.77 2.37 -6.61
C ILE A 34 4.69 3.89 -6.81
N HIS A 35 4.57 4.67 -5.73
CA HIS A 35 4.52 6.13 -5.82
C HIS A 35 5.74 6.72 -6.53
N LYS A 36 6.94 6.28 -6.12
CA LYS A 36 8.21 6.72 -6.71
C LYS A 36 8.27 6.42 -8.21
N ILE A 37 7.85 5.23 -8.62
CA ILE A 37 7.78 4.83 -10.04
C ILE A 37 6.74 5.67 -10.79
N MET A 38 5.56 5.91 -10.21
CA MET A 38 4.53 6.75 -10.83
C MET A 38 5.01 8.18 -11.03
N MET A 39 5.71 8.76 -10.06
CA MET A 39 6.25 10.12 -10.17
C MET A 39 7.38 10.24 -11.20
N SER A 40 8.10 9.17 -11.50
CA SER A 40 9.15 9.20 -12.52
C SER A 40 8.61 9.03 -13.94
N ILE A 41 7.45 8.37 -14.10
CA ILE A 41 6.86 8.05 -15.41
C ILE A 41 5.78 9.07 -15.81
N PHE A 42 4.95 9.51 -14.87
CA PHE A 42 3.76 10.31 -15.17
C PHE A 42 3.94 11.80 -14.86
N SER A 43 3.29 12.63 -15.67
CA SER A 43 3.20 14.06 -15.40
C SER A 43 2.30 14.33 -14.18
N LYS A 44 2.50 15.48 -13.53
CA LYS A 44 1.63 15.93 -12.42
C LYS A 44 0.15 15.95 -12.83
N GLN A 45 -0.17 16.36 -14.06
CA GLN A 45 -1.55 16.38 -14.55
C GLN A 45 -2.16 14.97 -14.62
N THR A 46 -1.39 13.98 -15.09
CA THR A 46 -1.83 12.58 -15.11
C THR A 46 -2.06 12.06 -13.70
N LEU A 47 -1.14 12.34 -12.77
CA LEU A 47 -1.30 11.93 -11.37
C LEU A 47 -2.54 12.55 -10.72
N ALA A 48 -2.78 13.85 -10.93
CA ALA A 48 -3.97 14.54 -10.43
C ALA A 48 -5.27 13.97 -11.03
N SER A 49 -5.25 13.54 -12.30
CA SER A 49 -6.38 12.87 -12.95
C SER A 49 -6.67 11.51 -12.32
N LEU A 50 -5.65 10.75 -11.94
CA LEU A 50 -5.80 9.48 -11.24
C LEU A 50 -6.37 9.67 -9.83
N ASP A 51 -5.87 10.67 -9.08
CA ASP A 51 -6.44 11.03 -7.77
C ASP A 51 -7.91 11.40 -7.88
N LYS A 52 -8.27 12.24 -8.87
CA LYS A 52 -9.68 12.59 -9.13
C LYS A 52 -10.54 11.36 -9.39
N LYS A 53 -10.08 10.44 -10.25
CA LYS A 53 -10.82 9.20 -10.54
C LYS A 53 -11.03 8.33 -9.31
N PHE A 54 -10.03 8.25 -8.43
CA PHE A 54 -10.13 7.55 -7.16
C PHE A 54 -11.13 8.23 -6.21
N LEU A 55 -11.13 9.56 -6.11
CA LEU A 55 -12.09 10.29 -5.28
C LEU A 55 -13.53 10.14 -5.77
N GLU A 56 -13.74 10.10 -7.09
CA GLU A 56 -15.07 9.95 -7.69
C GLU A 56 -15.64 8.53 -7.55
N ASN A 57 -14.80 7.50 -7.69
CA ASN A 57 -15.26 6.11 -7.82
C ASN A 57 -14.81 5.18 -6.69
N GLY A 58 -14.01 5.68 -5.76
CA GLY A 58 -13.32 4.86 -4.76
C GLY A 58 -12.21 3.99 -5.37
N PHE A 59 -11.68 3.07 -4.56
CA PHE A 59 -10.69 2.11 -5.01
C PHE A 59 -11.31 1.04 -5.93
N SER A 60 -10.63 0.75 -7.04
CA SER A 60 -10.92 -0.38 -7.92
C SER A 60 -9.62 -1.01 -8.39
N VAL A 61 -9.60 -2.34 -8.58
CA VAL A 61 -8.45 -3.05 -9.16
C VAL A 61 -8.10 -2.50 -10.55
N LYS A 62 -9.07 -1.92 -11.27
CA LYS A 62 -8.84 -1.25 -12.57
C LYS A 62 -7.97 0.01 -12.49
N LEU A 63 -7.77 0.58 -11.29
CA LEU A 63 -6.86 1.70 -11.06
C LEU A 63 -5.42 1.24 -10.85
N GLN A 64 -5.18 -0.06 -10.70
CA GLN A 64 -3.83 -0.61 -10.67
C GLN A 64 -3.23 -0.62 -12.06
N ILE A 65 -1.96 -0.26 -12.15
CA ILE A 65 -1.21 -0.26 -13.41
C ILE A 65 -0.26 -1.44 -13.35
N GLU A 66 -0.60 -2.52 -14.07
CA GLU A 66 0.07 -3.83 -14.00
C GLU A 66 1.59 -3.73 -14.16
N GLN A 67 2.07 -2.97 -15.15
CA GLN A 67 3.51 -2.81 -15.38
C GLN A 67 4.21 -2.15 -14.19
N ILE A 68 3.56 -1.20 -13.51
CA ILE A 68 4.10 -0.56 -12.32
C ILE A 68 4.11 -1.54 -11.15
N SER A 69 3.05 -2.33 -10.98
CA SER A 69 3.00 -3.40 -9.98
C SER A 69 4.17 -4.38 -10.15
N HIS A 70 4.44 -4.81 -11.38
CA HIS A 70 5.53 -5.73 -11.67
C HIS A 70 6.90 -5.14 -11.34
N ILE A 71 7.16 -3.90 -11.75
CA ILE A 71 8.42 -3.22 -11.44
C ILE A 71 8.57 -3.05 -9.92
N ALA A 72 7.51 -2.63 -9.23
CA ALA A 72 7.54 -2.40 -7.79
C ALA A 72 7.80 -3.68 -6.98
N VAL A 73 7.16 -4.79 -7.35
CA VAL A 73 7.39 -6.09 -6.72
C VAL A 73 8.81 -6.59 -6.97
N ARG A 74 9.33 -6.40 -8.19
CA ARG A 74 10.73 -6.75 -8.50
C ARG A 74 11.71 -5.90 -7.71
N GLU A 75 11.48 -4.59 -7.58
CA GLU A 75 12.34 -3.67 -6.81
C GLU A 75 12.32 -3.99 -5.31
N LEU A 76 11.15 -4.27 -4.73
CA LEU A 76 11.01 -4.49 -3.29
C LEU A 76 11.36 -5.92 -2.84
N LEU A 77 10.92 -6.94 -3.60
CA LEU A 77 11.00 -8.35 -3.19
C LEU A 77 12.06 -9.14 -3.97
N GLY A 78 12.69 -8.55 -5.00
CA GLY A 78 13.72 -9.21 -5.80
C GLY A 78 13.21 -10.38 -6.65
N ARG A 79 11.90 -10.44 -6.91
CA ARG A 79 11.26 -11.52 -7.69
C ARG A 79 10.13 -10.99 -8.56
N ASP A 80 9.65 -11.83 -9.48
CA ASP A 80 8.46 -11.53 -10.27
C ASP A 80 7.17 -11.69 -9.46
N VAL A 81 6.10 -11.10 -9.98
CA VAL A 81 4.75 -11.17 -9.40
C VAL A 81 4.24 -12.60 -9.45
N VAL A 82 3.72 -13.06 -8.32
CA VAL A 82 3.03 -14.33 -8.18
C VAL A 82 1.63 -14.00 -7.68
N ASN A 83 0.65 -13.95 -8.58
CA ASN A 83 -0.71 -13.47 -8.27
C ASN A 83 -1.30 -14.09 -7.00
N ALA A 84 -1.18 -15.41 -6.84
CA ALA A 84 -1.67 -16.14 -5.66
C ALA A 84 -1.11 -15.64 -4.32
N LEU A 85 0.06 -14.99 -4.32
CA LEU A 85 0.72 -14.44 -3.14
C LEU A 85 0.58 -12.91 -3.04
N ASP A 86 0.57 -12.23 -4.19
CA ASP A 86 0.76 -10.79 -4.26
C ASP A 86 -0.52 -9.99 -4.46
N ASP A 87 -1.62 -10.61 -4.93
CA ASP A 87 -2.85 -9.88 -5.28
C ASP A 87 -3.38 -9.04 -4.12
N GLN A 88 -3.44 -9.63 -2.92
CA GLN A 88 -3.88 -8.92 -1.72
C GLN A 88 -2.88 -7.82 -1.32
N LEU A 89 -1.58 -8.12 -1.35
CA LEU A 89 -0.53 -7.17 -1.00
C LEU A 89 -0.54 -5.95 -1.94
N LEU A 90 -0.69 -6.20 -3.25
CA LEU A 90 -0.78 -5.17 -4.29
C LEU A 90 -2.06 -4.35 -4.13
N SER A 91 -3.20 -5.01 -3.91
CA SER A 91 -4.46 -4.33 -3.64
C SER A 91 -4.34 -3.38 -2.44
N ASP A 92 -3.76 -3.83 -1.34
CA ASP A 92 -3.57 -3.03 -0.14
C ASP A 92 -2.59 -1.86 -0.39
N ALA A 93 -1.48 -2.12 -1.09
CA ALA A 93 -0.50 -1.11 -1.45
C ALA A 93 -1.10 0.00 -2.34
N TRP A 94 -1.81 -0.37 -3.40
CA TRP A 94 -2.46 0.58 -4.29
C TRP A 94 -3.56 1.38 -3.58
N LYS A 95 -4.34 0.74 -2.71
CA LYS A 95 -5.35 1.43 -1.91
C LYS A 95 -4.73 2.46 -0.98
N LYS A 96 -3.63 2.11 -0.29
CA LYS A 96 -2.89 3.03 0.59
C LYS A 96 -2.29 4.19 -0.20
N LEU A 97 -1.70 3.92 -1.35
CA LEU A 97 -1.15 4.95 -2.24
C LEU A 97 -2.20 6.01 -2.61
N TYR A 98 -3.34 5.59 -3.16
CA TYR A 98 -4.40 6.52 -3.55
C TYR A 98 -5.04 7.23 -2.35
N SER A 99 -5.15 6.56 -1.20
CA SER A 99 -5.66 7.18 0.02
C SER A 99 -4.73 8.28 0.55
N ALA A 100 -3.42 8.18 0.29
CA ALA A 100 -2.43 9.20 0.62
C ALA A 100 -2.34 10.32 -0.43
N GLY A 101 -2.90 10.12 -1.61
CA GLY A 101 -2.76 11.00 -2.77
C GLY A 101 -1.47 10.72 -3.55
N VAL A 102 -1.60 10.61 -4.88
CA VAL A 102 -0.46 10.31 -5.76
C VAL A 102 0.17 11.58 -6.31
N CYS A 103 -0.62 12.62 -6.56
CA CYS A 103 -0.12 13.89 -7.06
C CYS A 103 0.62 14.65 -5.94
N PRO A 104 1.87 15.07 -6.15
CA PRO A 104 2.58 15.88 -5.17
C PRO A 104 1.90 17.25 -5.05
N THR A 105 1.38 17.55 -3.86
CA THR A 105 0.88 18.88 -3.53
C THR A 105 2.07 19.80 -3.24
N ASN A 106 2.12 20.98 -3.87
CA ASN A 106 3.08 22.03 -3.53
C ASN A 106 2.72 22.65 -2.16
N ILE A 107 2.71 21.87 -1.10
CA ILE A 107 2.71 22.41 0.24
C ILE A 107 4.18 22.53 0.61
N GLN A 108 4.74 23.73 0.45
CA GLN A 108 5.93 24.12 1.19
C GLN A 108 5.55 24.03 2.67
N THR A 109 5.78 22.88 3.30
CA THR A 109 5.88 22.85 4.75
C THR A 109 7.20 23.53 5.09
N SER A 110 7.13 24.84 5.25
CA SER A 110 8.12 25.64 5.94
C SER A 110 8.33 25.00 7.32
N HIS A 111 9.47 24.35 7.52
CA HIS A 111 10.03 24.05 8.82
C HIS A 111 11.35 24.78 8.94
#